data_AF-A0A0S2TH64-F1
#
_entry.id   AF-A0A0S2TH64-F1
#
_cell.length_a   1.000
_cell.length_b   1.000
_cell.length_c   1.000
_cell.angle_alpha   90.00
_cell.angle_beta   90.00
_cell.angle_gamma   90.00
#
_symmetry.space_group_name_H-M   'P 1'
#
loop_
_entity.id
_entity.type
_entity.pdbx_description
1 polymer ?
#
loop_
_entity_poly.entity_id
_entity_poly.type
_entity_poly.pdbx_seq_one_letter_code
_entity_poly.pdbx_strand_id
1 'polypeptide(L)'
;MQFKPFVPAALAALAAMTLVALTGCGANSSAGGANASATTRISGSAIAGAVDGTVVISDADGDSIASAAVNNGGFSVSLPNAALDAMLSFTVTGSYVDEVSGDTVTLSSAAPLALTLAAGHFNAGQAGHAPVTPDSTVIHHLVRTHAMSLTQARNAFQNAFGYLPDLEAVPFDPSATDSASAAARPQADRDAAFRAGVFSQLASDLGLSQDDIAALLTALAADLSDGDLDGNDGVGAVNIGAAGVDLQALHQGNPLAARLLAAYGGFAGHGNNTAAVTAPSSGLPSMAYDAPGASKTITSASGRLLTVTLDAPANDPIGAGFWTARVKHQITLTDAATQQPIDLASDPNFKGVSHHPYMHMLSGHDHSTPHGHAAVAVGGGVYNLDAYYVMASQMGMGAAAAPMGVWDYPVNISEDVDADGTADVTTTVMFHPQVRMPMDGSLFFAGVNNANHRWTTMMGMTQPRPYRVWLHQISANNGGGHDLTVFVSTRDIGNMDMGGGHSMMRFPAAYSGQTLHGPLANGSRPDVTLASVGVEVFDLGSQQWRPMTESANSGLFSITAVSGLSGVSADTLSFRLTINDGSGDHVMTTATGGNAELSFIAP
;
A
#
# COMPACT_ATOMS: atom_id res chain seq x y z
N MET A 1 37.90 4.54 -37.37
CA MET A 1 38.32 3.85 -36.14
C MET A 1 37.55 2.55 -36.05
N GLN A 2 38.25 1.42 -36.03
CA GLN A 2 37.67 0.07 -35.92
C GLN A 2 37.03 -0.13 -34.55
N PHE A 3 35.77 -0.56 -34.52
CA PHE A 3 35.12 -1.09 -33.32
C PHE A 3 35.45 -2.58 -33.18
N LYS A 4 36.02 -2.96 -32.03
CA LYS A 4 36.18 -4.35 -31.60
C LYS A 4 34.89 -4.83 -30.93
N PRO A 5 34.47 -6.10 -31.11
CA PRO A 5 33.40 -6.70 -30.31
C PRO A 5 33.97 -7.23 -28.98
N PHE A 6 33.23 -7.00 -27.90
CA PHE A 6 33.43 -7.66 -26.61
C PHE A 6 32.70 -9.01 -26.61
N VAL A 7 33.43 -10.07 -26.24
CA VAL A 7 32.89 -11.39 -25.90
C VAL A 7 32.94 -11.52 -24.38
N PRO A 8 31.87 -11.97 -23.68
CA PRO A 8 31.98 -12.29 -22.27
C PRO A 8 32.52 -13.72 -22.09
N ALA A 9 33.58 -13.84 -21.30
CA ALA A 9 34.14 -15.11 -20.86
C ALA A 9 33.33 -15.65 -19.66
N ALA A 10 32.87 -16.90 -19.78
CA ALA A 10 32.31 -17.67 -18.68
C ALA A 10 33.42 -18.03 -17.68
N LEU A 11 33.20 -17.72 -16.40
CA LEU A 11 34.06 -18.14 -15.30
C LEU A 11 33.30 -19.16 -14.45
N ALA A 12 33.63 -20.44 -14.64
CA ALA A 12 33.22 -21.53 -13.76
C ALA A 12 34.20 -21.58 -12.57
N ALA A 13 33.72 -21.32 -11.36
CA ALA A 13 34.48 -21.51 -10.13
C ALA A 13 34.07 -22.82 -9.46
N LEU A 14 34.93 -23.83 -9.61
CA LEU A 14 34.90 -25.09 -8.87
C LEU A 14 35.76 -24.90 -7.61
N ALA A 15 35.16 -24.90 -6.42
CA ALA A 15 35.89 -24.84 -5.15
C ALA A 15 35.74 -26.16 -4.38
N ALA A 16 36.88 -26.80 -4.18
CA ALA A 16 37.06 -28.09 -3.52
C ALA A 16 36.77 -28.01 -2.01
N MET A 17 36.02 -28.99 -1.51
CA MET A 17 35.73 -29.15 -0.09
C MET A 17 36.80 -30.07 0.53
N THR A 18 37.60 -29.51 1.43
CA THR A 18 38.68 -30.20 2.15
C THR A 18 38.10 -31.06 3.27
N LEU A 19 38.22 -32.38 3.13
CA LEU A 19 37.83 -33.36 4.14
C LEU A 19 38.92 -33.45 5.22
N VAL A 20 38.65 -32.95 6.43
CA VAL A 20 39.52 -33.14 7.60
C VAL A 20 39.07 -34.42 8.31
N ALA A 21 39.86 -35.48 8.17
CA ALA A 21 39.69 -36.71 8.94
C ALA A 21 40.29 -36.52 10.35
N LEU A 22 39.44 -36.46 11.38
CA LEU A 22 39.87 -36.71 12.75
C LEU A 22 39.81 -38.22 13.04
N THR A 23 40.97 -38.85 13.08
CA THR A 23 41.18 -40.17 13.68
C THR A 23 41.28 -40.03 15.21
N GLY A 24 40.23 -40.41 15.92
CA GLY A 24 40.23 -40.57 17.38
C GLY A 24 40.25 -42.05 17.77
N CYS A 25 41.30 -42.47 18.47
CA CYS A 25 41.44 -43.81 19.03
C CYS A 25 40.58 -44.00 20.29
N GLY A 26 39.78 -45.08 20.29
CA GLY A 26 39.69 -46.05 21.39
C GLY A 26 39.09 -45.63 22.74
N ALA A 27 37.85 -46.07 22.98
CA ALA A 27 37.43 -46.61 24.28
C ALA A 27 36.31 -47.63 24.08
N ASN A 28 36.64 -48.91 24.27
CA ASN A 28 35.70 -50.02 24.35
C ASN A 28 34.74 -49.79 25.53
N SER A 29 33.45 -49.59 25.26
CA SER A 29 32.39 -49.84 26.23
C SER A 29 31.26 -50.59 25.54
N SER A 30 30.83 -51.64 26.23
CA SER A 30 29.84 -52.65 25.87
C SER A 30 28.59 -52.09 25.20
N ALA A 31 28.28 -52.60 24.01
CA ALA A 31 27.05 -52.39 23.28
C ALA A 31 25.82 -52.82 24.10
N GLY A 32 25.21 -51.88 24.81
CA GLY A 32 23.77 -51.90 25.03
C GLY A 32 23.14 -51.35 23.77
N GLY A 33 22.46 -52.20 22.99
CA GLY A 33 21.71 -51.76 21.81
C GLY A 33 20.70 -50.71 22.24
N ALA A 34 20.99 -49.43 21.95
CA ALA A 34 20.02 -48.37 22.10
C ALA A 34 18.89 -48.68 21.14
N ASN A 35 17.77 -49.19 21.66
CA ASN A 35 16.55 -49.33 20.88
C ASN A 35 16.27 -47.96 20.26
N ALA A 36 16.35 -47.86 18.94
CA ALA A 36 15.98 -46.64 18.23
C ALA A 36 14.56 -46.27 18.70
N SER A 37 14.40 -45.05 19.20
CA SER A 37 13.10 -44.57 19.67
C SER A 37 12.06 -44.79 18.58
N ALA A 38 10.98 -45.53 18.88
CA ALA A 38 9.92 -45.81 17.91
C ALA A 38 9.11 -44.57 17.51
N THR A 39 9.29 -43.48 18.24
CA THR A 39 8.65 -42.19 18.02
C THR A 39 9.66 -41.06 17.92
N THR A 40 9.30 -40.02 17.19
CA THR A 40 10.04 -38.76 17.06
C THR A 40 9.26 -37.63 17.73
N ARG A 41 9.93 -36.85 18.57
CA ARG A 41 9.32 -35.70 19.24
C ARG A 41 9.36 -34.48 18.32
N ILE A 42 8.20 -33.97 17.95
CA ILE A 42 8.02 -32.75 17.17
C ILE A 42 7.54 -31.64 18.12
N SER A 43 8.18 -30.48 18.05
CA SER A 43 7.64 -29.25 18.64
C SER A 43 6.90 -28.48 17.56
N GLY A 44 6.04 -27.54 17.96
CA GLY A 44 5.41 -26.67 17.00
C GLY A 44 4.87 -25.41 17.64
N SER A 45 4.44 -24.51 16.78
CA SER A 45 3.81 -23.24 17.13
C SER A 45 2.47 -23.14 16.39
N ALA A 46 1.48 -22.52 17.01
CA ALA A 46 0.17 -22.24 16.46
C ALA A 46 -0.13 -20.75 16.70
N ILE A 47 0.14 -19.93 15.68
CA ILE A 47 0.20 -18.47 15.80
C ILE A 47 -0.66 -17.82 14.70
N ALA A 48 -1.81 -17.30 15.10
CA ALA A 48 -2.53 -16.19 14.46
C ALA A 48 -2.78 -15.08 15.50
N GLY A 49 -1.93 -15.08 16.54
CA GLY A 49 -2.24 -14.84 17.94
C GLY A 49 -1.88 -16.13 18.71
N ALA A 50 -1.45 -16.03 19.96
CA ALA A 50 -1.02 -17.21 20.72
C ALA A 50 -2.21 -18.13 21.03
N VAL A 51 -2.36 -19.24 20.29
CA VAL A 51 -3.51 -20.15 20.44
C VAL A 51 -3.42 -20.97 21.73
N ASP A 52 -4.54 -21.07 22.45
CA ASP A 52 -4.79 -22.08 23.46
C ASP A 52 -5.82 -23.09 22.93
N GLY A 53 -5.48 -24.38 22.94
CA GLY A 53 -6.33 -25.37 22.30
C GLY A 53 -5.73 -26.77 22.14
N THR A 54 -6.06 -27.42 21.02
CA THR A 54 -5.61 -28.79 20.70
C THR A 54 -5.17 -28.87 19.25
N VAL A 55 -4.00 -29.51 19.03
CA VAL A 55 -3.52 -29.89 17.71
C VAL A 55 -3.79 -31.37 17.48
N VAL A 56 -4.35 -31.70 16.32
CA VAL A 56 -4.52 -33.07 15.82
C VAL A 56 -3.64 -33.23 14.59
N ILE A 57 -2.86 -34.31 14.56
CA ILE A 57 -1.99 -34.67 13.45
C ILE A 57 -2.65 -35.85 12.74
N SER A 58 -2.96 -35.67 11.46
CA SER A 58 -3.55 -36.69 10.61
C SER A 58 -2.66 -37.04 9.43
N ASP A 59 -2.86 -38.24 8.87
CA ASP A 59 -2.20 -38.68 7.65
C ASP A 59 -2.87 -38.11 6.38
N ALA A 60 -2.49 -38.63 5.21
CA ALA A 60 -3.05 -38.27 3.92
C ALA A 60 -4.53 -38.64 3.75
N ASP A 61 -5.01 -39.68 4.42
CA ASP A 61 -6.39 -40.15 4.36
C ASP A 61 -7.30 -39.42 5.36
N GLY A 62 -6.71 -38.65 6.29
CA GLY A 62 -7.41 -37.88 7.31
C GLY A 62 -7.53 -38.61 8.64
N ASP A 63 -6.91 -39.79 8.77
CA ASP A 63 -6.91 -40.55 10.00
C ASP A 63 -5.99 -39.90 11.03
N SER A 64 -6.49 -39.74 12.26
CA SER A 64 -5.73 -39.13 13.35
C SER A 64 -4.60 -40.05 13.83
N ILE A 65 -3.35 -39.58 13.70
CA ILE A 65 -2.14 -40.26 14.17
C ILE A 65 -1.86 -39.93 15.64
N ALA A 66 -1.97 -38.64 16.00
CA ALA A 66 -1.63 -38.14 17.33
C ALA A 66 -2.34 -36.82 17.64
N SER A 67 -2.36 -36.43 18.91
CA SER A 67 -2.87 -35.12 19.34
C SER A 67 -2.05 -34.59 20.52
N ALA A 68 -2.01 -33.27 20.67
CA ALA A 68 -1.39 -32.61 21.81
C ALA A 68 -2.16 -31.33 22.21
N ALA A 69 -2.02 -30.93 23.47
CA ALA A 69 -2.49 -29.62 23.91
C ALA A 69 -1.58 -28.51 23.33
N VAL A 70 -2.20 -27.42 22.89
CA VAL A 70 -1.55 -26.17 22.51
C VAL A 70 -1.74 -25.20 23.67
N ASN A 71 -0.65 -24.66 24.20
CA ASN A 71 -0.69 -23.68 25.29
C ASN A 71 0.18 -22.48 24.91
N ASN A 72 -0.41 -21.29 24.92
CA ASN A 72 0.23 -20.04 24.52
C ASN A 72 0.96 -20.18 23.17
N GLY A 73 0.26 -20.75 22.19
CA GLY A 73 0.75 -21.06 20.85
C GLY A 73 1.73 -22.23 20.77
N GLY A 74 2.31 -22.73 21.86
CA GLY A 74 3.29 -23.81 21.82
C GLY A 74 2.68 -25.19 21.97
N PHE A 75 3.19 -26.18 21.22
CA PHE A 75 2.86 -27.59 21.44
C PHE A 75 4.06 -28.54 21.28
N SER A 76 3.91 -29.75 21.80
CA SER A 76 4.86 -30.84 21.59
C SER A 76 4.16 -32.18 21.53
N VAL A 77 4.46 -32.97 20.49
CA VAL A 77 3.84 -34.26 20.22
C VAL A 77 4.89 -35.30 19.84
N SER A 78 4.65 -36.56 20.19
CA SER A 78 5.48 -37.69 19.74
C SER A 78 4.75 -38.41 18.61
N LEU A 79 5.37 -38.46 17.43
CA LEU A 79 4.82 -39.14 16.25
C LEU A 79 5.51 -40.49 16.04
N PRO A 80 4.79 -41.57 15.65
CA PRO A 80 5.42 -42.81 15.21
C PRO A 80 6.36 -42.57 14.03
N ASN A 81 7.56 -43.15 14.04
CA ASN A 81 8.53 -42.93 12.96
C ASN A 81 7.99 -43.37 11.59
N ALA A 82 7.17 -44.41 11.55
CA ALA A 82 6.54 -44.90 10.32
C ALA A 82 5.55 -43.90 9.69
N ALA A 83 5.01 -42.96 10.48
CA ALA A 83 4.12 -41.92 9.96
C ALA A 83 4.88 -40.77 9.29
N LEU A 84 6.20 -40.63 9.56
CA LEU A 84 7.00 -39.53 9.01
C LEU A 84 7.27 -39.68 7.50
N ASP A 85 7.15 -40.90 6.97
CA ASP A 85 7.28 -41.20 5.54
C ASP A 85 6.01 -40.83 4.74
N ALA A 86 4.92 -40.43 5.42
CA ALA A 86 3.66 -40.01 4.81
C ALA A 86 3.48 -38.50 4.89
N MET A 87 2.57 -37.96 4.07
CA MET A 87 2.14 -36.57 4.19
C MET A 87 1.42 -36.38 5.53
N LEU A 88 1.78 -35.33 6.26
CA LEU A 88 1.20 -35.01 7.56
C LEU A 88 0.37 -33.75 7.47
N SER A 89 -0.73 -33.70 8.23
CA SER A 89 -1.52 -32.48 8.41
C SER A 89 -1.75 -32.20 9.88
N PHE A 90 -1.43 -30.97 10.28
CA PHE A 90 -1.61 -30.47 11.64
C PHE A 90 -2.83 -29.56 11.60
N THR A 91 -3.83 -29.85 12.41
CA THR A 91 -5.07 -29.06 12.50
C THR A 91 -5.25 -28.62 13.94
N VAL A 92 -5.37 -27.32 14.17
CA VAL A 92 -5.46 -26.69 15.48
C VAL A 92 -6.84 -26.07 15.66
N THR A 93 -7.50 -26.45 16.75
CA THR A 93 -8.76 -25.85 17.23
C THR A 93 -8.55 -25.28 18.63
N GLY A 94 -9.35 -24.30 19.03
CA GLY A 94 -9.12 -23.55 20.27
C GLY A 94 -9.55 -22.09 20.15
N SER A 95 -8.79 -21.20 20.78
CA SER A 95 -9.02 -19.76 20.68
C SER A 95 -7.72 -18.98 20.80
N TYR A 96 -7.72 -17.75 20.29
CA TYR A 96 -6.63 -16.79 20.45
C TYR A 96 -7.19 -15.36 20.57
N VAL A 97 -6.35 -14.42 20.98
CA VAL A 97 -6.66 -12.98 20.94
C VAL A 97 -6.07 -12.40 19.66
N ASP A 98 -6.91 -11.81 18.82
CA ASP A 98 -6.50 -11.19 17.56
C ASP A 98 -5.66 -9.92 17.81
N GLU A 99 -4.51 -9.81 17.14
CA GLU A 99 -3.52 -8.78 17.48
C GLU A 99 -3.97 -7.37 17.10
N VAL A 100 -4.94 -7.23 16.20
CA VAL A 100 -5.40 -5.92 15.71
C VAL A 100 -6.65 -5.48 16.46
N SER A 101 -7.70 -6.29 16.44
CA SER A 101 -8.98 -6.00 17.11
C SER A 101 -8.90 -6.13 18.65
N GLY A 102 -8.05 -7.03 19.17
CA GLY A 102 -8.04 -7.42 20.57
C GLY A 102 -9.19 -8.35 20.98
N ASP A 103 -10.01 -8.78 20.01
CA ASP A 103 -11.13 -9.69 20.25
C ASP A 103 -10.67 -11.15 20.34
N THR A 104 -11.46 -11.99 21.01
CA THR A 104 -11.17 -13.43 21.11
C THR A 104 -11.77 -14.17 19.92
N VAL A 105 -10.91 -14.74 19.08
CA VAL A 105 -11.31 -15.54 17.92
C VAL A 105 -11.37 -17.02 18.31
N THR A 106 -12.44 -17.70 17.89
CA THR A 106 -12.62 -19.15 18.12
C THR A 106 -12.28 -19.95 16.86
N LEU A 107 -11.31 -20.84 16.98
CA LEU A 107 -10.93 -21.81 15.96
C LEU A 107 -11.76 -23.08 16.13
N SER A 108 -12.68 -23.31 15.19
CA SER A 108 -13.53 -24.49 15.16
C SER A 108 -13.00 -25.54 14.19
N SER A 109 -13.61 -26.73 14.15
CA SER A 109 -13.29 -27.72 13.12
C SER A 109 -13.64 -27.26 11.70
N ALA A 110 -14.54 -26.28 11.56
CA ALA A 110 -14.90 -25.71 10.26
C ALA A 110 -13.94 -24.61 9.80
N ALA A 111 -13.25 -23.96 10.74
CA ALA A 111 -12.28 -22.90 10.49
C ALA A 111 -11.08 -23.04 11.46
N PRO A 112 -10.26 -24.11 11.31
CA PRO A 112 -9.09 -24.32 12.14
C PRO A 112 -7.88 -23.53 11.61
N LEU A 113 -6.82 -23.40 12.42
CA LEU A 113 -5.50 -23.16 11.86
C LEU A 113 -4.89 -24.50 11.44
N ALA A 114 -4.19 -24.53 10.31
CA ALA A 114 -3.69 -25.78 9.77
C ALA A 114 -2.35 -25.66 9.02
N LEU A 115 -1.68 -26.79 8.89
CA LEU A 115 -0.42 -26.94 8.16
C LEU A 115 -0.41 -28.31 7.47
N THR A 116 0.04 -28.35 6.21
CA THR A 116 0.31 -29.60 5.50
C THR A 116 1.78 -29.70 5.14
N LEU A 117 2.41 -30.81 5.50
CA LEU A 117 3.82 -31.10 5.28
C LEU A 117 3.98 -32.27 4.33
N ALA A 118 4.96 -32.16 3.43
CA ALA A 118 5.31 -33.25 2.52
C ALA A 118 5.76 -34.51 3.28
N ALA A 119 5.62 -35.66 2.63
CA ALA A 119 6.21 -36.91 3.08
C ALA A 119 7.73 -36.76 3.32
N GLY A 120 8.22 -37.30 4.43
CA GLY A 120 9.63 -37.24 4.80
C GLY A 120 10.12 -35.85 5.24
N HIS A 121 9.24 -34.91 5.54
CA HIS A 121 9.64 -33.59 6.02
C HIS A 121 10.42 -33.66 7.35
N PHE A 122 10.00 -34.53 8.28
CA PHE A 122 10.73 -34.79 9.52
C PHE A 122 11.57 -36.06 9.41
N ASN A 123 12.80 -36.01 9.93
CA ASN A 123 13.67 -37.17 10.01
C ASN A 123 13.44 -37.95 11.31
N ALA A 124 13.28 -39.27 11.22
CA ALA A 124 13.12 -40.13 12.38
C ALA A 124 14.27 -39.95 13.40
N GLY A 125 13.90 -39.71 14.66
CA GLY A 125 14.82 -39.50 15.77
C GLY A 125 15.43 -38.10 15.87
N GLN A 126 15.13 -37.19 14.92
CA GLN A 126 15.56 -35.79 14.98
C GLN A 126 14.41 -34.91 15.47
N ALA A 127 14.72 -33.93 16.33
CA ALA A 127 13.74 -32.92 16.70
C ALA A 127 13.41 -32.06 15.46
N GLY A 128 12.13 -31.78 15.26
CA GLY A 128 11.64 -30.89 14.22
C GLY A 128 10.66 -29.85 14.78
N HIS A 129 10.38 -28.81 14.00
CA HIS A 129 9.41 -27.77 14.32
C HIS A 129 8.28 -27.74 13.28
N ALA A 130 7.05 -27.50 13.72
CA ALA A 130 5.87 -27.36 12.87
C ALA A 130 5.18 -26.02 13.12
N PRO A 131 5.40 -24.99 12.28
CA PRO A 131 4.73 -23.70 12.40
C PRO A 131 3.35 -23.75 11.74
N VAL A 132 2.30 -23.70 12.56
CA VAL A 132 0.90 -23.61 12.14
C VAL A 132 0.48 -22.14 12.21
N THR A 133 0.29 -21.52 11.05
CA THR A 133 0.06 -20.07 10.91
C THR A 133 -1.05 -19.80 9.88
N PRO A 134 -1.58 -18.56 9.79
CA PRO A 134 -2.53 -18.18 8.75
C PRO A 134 -2.12 -18.56 7.33
N ASP A 135 -0.85 -18.31 6.97
CA ASP A 135 -0.31 -18.61 5.65
C ASP A 135 -0.20 -20.12 5.38
N SER A 136 0.20 -20.93 6.37
CA SER A 136 0.18 -22.39 6.22
C SER A 136 -1.25 -22.93 6.11
N THR A 137 -2.22 -22.25 6.71
CA THR A 137 -3.64 -22.62 6.72
C THR A 137 -4.27 -22.45 5.35
N VAL A 138 -3.97 -21.34 4.65
CA VAL A 138 -4.40 -21.13 3.26
C VAL A 138 -3.89 -22.27 2.36
N ILE A 139 -2.61 -22.62 2.45
CA ILE A 139 -2.02 -23.75 1.70
C ILE A 139 -2.68 -25.08 2.07
N HIS A 140 -2.96 -25.31 3.35
CA HIS A 140 -3.65 -26.51 3.80
C HIS A 140 -5.03 -26.65 3.15
N HIS A 141 -5.83 -25.58 3.12
CA HIS A 141 -7.15 -25.60 2.50
C HIS A 141 -7.08 -25.81 0.98
N LEU A 142 -6.12 -25.20 0.29
CA LEU A 142 -5.88 -25.47 -1.14
C LEU A 142 -5.63 -26.97 -1.41
N VAL A 143 -4.85 -27.63 -0.54
CA VAL A 143 -4.56 -29.06 -0.67
C VAL A 143 -5.76 -29.93 -0.29
N ARG A 144 -6.37 -29.68 0.86
CA ARG A 144 -7.37 -30.57 1.47
C ARG A 144 -8.79 -30.33 1.00
N THR A 145 -9.14 -29.07 0.71
CA THR A 145 -10.50 -28.67 0.33
C THR A 145 -10.63 -28.53 -1.19
N HIS A 146 -9.61 -27.99 -1.86
CA HIS A 146 -9.61 -27.75 -3.31
C HIS A 146 -8.80 -28.77 -4.12
N ALA A 147 -8.38 -29.87 -3.48
CA ALA A 147 -7.70 -31.01 -4.10
C ALA A 147 -6.45 -30.65 -4.93
N MET A 148 -5.79 -29.53 -4.62
CA MET A 148 -4.50 -29.20 -5.23
C MET A 148 -3.40 -30.11 -4.70
N SER A 149 -2.41 -30.44 -5.55
CA SER A 149 -1.16 -30.98 -5.01
C SER A 149 -0.46 -29.93 -4.14
N LEU A 150 0.34 -30.37 -3.16
CA LEU A 150 1.10 -29.46 -2.29
C LEU A 150 1.98 -28.47 -3.09
N THR A 151 2.57 -28.92 -4.20
CA THR A 151 3.35 -28.05 -5.09
C THR A 151 2.49 -26.99 -5.77
N GLN A 152 1.30 -27.35 -6.27
CA GLN A 152 0.37 -26.39 -6.87
C GLN A 152 -0.12 -25.37 -5.85
N ALA A 153 -0.54 -25.82 -4.66
CA ALA A 153 -0.99 -24.95 -3.59
C ALA A 153 0.08 -23.95 -3.16
N ARG A 154 1.34 -24.40 -3.03
CA ARG A 154 2.48 -23.52 -2.73
C ARG A 154 2.74 -22.51 -3.85
N ASN A 155 2.66 -22.91 -5.12
CA ASN A 155 2.85 -21.99 -6.25
C ASN A 155 1.73 -20.95 -6.32
N ALA A 156 0.48 -21.36 -6.15
CA ALA A 156 -0.66 -20.44 -6.11
C ALA A 156 -0.49 -19.42 -4.96
N PHE A 157 -0.17 -19.90 -3.75
CA PHE A 157 0.15 -19.04 -2.61
C PHE A 157 1.30 -18.08 -2.91
N GLN A 158 2.41 -18.58 -3.45
CA GLN A 158 3.57 -17.75 -3.75
C GLN A 158 3.27 -16.68 -4.80
N ASN A 159 2.45 -16.97 -5.80
CA ASN A 159 2.05 -16.00 -6.81
C ASN A 159 1.19 -14.88 -6.21
N ALA A 160 0.22 -15.24 -5.36
CA ALA A 160 -0.68 -14.28 -4.73
C ALA A 160 0.03 -13.43 -3.66
N PHE A 161 0.77 -14.06 -2.75
CA PHE A 161 1.35 -13.39 -1.58
C PHE A 161 2.82 -12.95 -1.78
N GLY A 162 3.49 -13.44 -2.83
CA GLY A 162 4.88 -13.13 -3.15
C GLY A 162 5.94 -13.91 -2.33
N TYR A 163 5.53 -14.77 -1.41
CA TYR A 163 6.42 -15.56 -0.55
C TYR A 163 5.91 -16.99 -0.32
N LEU A 164 6.77 -17.81 0.29
CA LEU A 164 6.38 -19.12 0.85
C LEU A 164 6.56 -19.10 2.37
N PRO A 165 5.65 -19.72 3.15
CA PRO A 165 5.86 -19.90 4.58
C PRO A 165 7.20 -20.60 4.84
N ASP A 166 7.95 -20.09 5.80
CA ASP A 166 9.16 -20.74 6.29
C ASP A 166 8.77 -21.80 7.31
N LEU A 167 8.97 -23.07 6.96
CA LEU A 167 8.58 -24.21 7.77
C LEU A 167 9.52 -24.44 8.97
N GLU A 168 10.65 -23.74 9.03
CA GLU A 168 11.59 -23.81 10.15
C GLU A 168 11.44 -22.62 11.12
N ALA A 169 10.65 -21.61 10.75
CA ALA A 169 10.43 -20.44 11.59
C ALA A 169 9.68 -20.81 12.87
N VAL A 170 10.02 -20.14 13.97
CA VAL A 170 9.35 -20.27 15.27
C VAL A 170 8.60 -18.96 15.55
N PRO A 171 7.44 -18.74 14.89
CA PRO A 171 6.65 -17.52 15.06
C PRO A 171 6.24 -17.33 16.52
N PHE A 172 5.87 -16.09 16.82
CA PHE A 172 5.41 -15.65 18.12
C PHE A 172 4.30 -14.63 17.94
N ASP A 173 3.51 -14.42 18.99
CA ASP A 173 2.49 -13.39 19.02
C ASP A 173 3.14 -11.99 19.14
N PRO A 174 3.00 -11.13 18.11
CA PRO A 174 3.60 -9.80 18.10
C PRO A 174 2.94 -8.81 19.07
N SER A 175 1.75 -9.12 19.60
CA SER A 175 1.04 -8.30 20.59
C SER A 175 1.42 -8.62 22.04
N ALA A 176 1.82 -9.86 22.30
CA ALA A 176 2.20 -10.36 23.62
C ALA A 176 3.73 -10.35 23.88
N THR A 177 4.54 -10.11 22.85
CA THR A 177 6.02 -10.15 22.93
C THR A 177 6.60 -8.75 22.96
N ASP A 178 7.48 -8.45 23.92
CA ASP A 178 8.16 -7.14 23.94
C ASP A 178 9.20 -7.00 22.82
N SER A 179 9.46 -5.75 22.42
CA SER A 179 10.36 -5.44 21.30
C SER A 179 11.81 -5.88 21.49
N ALA A 180 12.32 -5.98 22.72
CA ALA A 180 13.68 -6.47 22.97
C ALA A 180 13.76 -7.99 22.79
N SER A 181 12.76 -8.72 23.30
CA SER A 181 12.62 -10.16 23.08
C SER A 181 12.44 -10.49 21.60
N ALA A 182 11.62 -9.71 20.89
CA ALA A 182 11.42 -9.90 19.46
C ALA A 182 12.71 -9.63 18.67
N ALA A 183 13.44 -8.55 18.96
CA ALA A 183 14.69 -8.19 18.27
C ALA A 183 15.81 -9.23 18.43
N ALA A 184 15.78 -10.04 19.49
CA ALA A 184 16.74 -11.13 19.71
C ALA A 184 16.45 -12.39 18.87
N ARG A 185 15.26 -12.49 18.24
CA ARG A 185 14.88 -13.65 17.43
C ARG A 185 15.43 -13.57 16.00
N PRO A 186 15.65 -14.72 15.35
CA PRO A 186 15.95 -14.80 13.93
C PRO A 186 15.01 -13.95 13.07
N GLN A 187 15.49 -13.47 11.91
CA GLN A 187 14.65 -12.70 10.99
C GLN A 187 13.43 -13.51 10.50
N ALA A 188 13.61 -14.79 10.20
CA ALA A 188 12.51 -15.66 9.76
C ALA A 188 11.36 -15.73 10.77
N ASP A 189 11.67 -15.85 12.07
CA ASP A 189 10.67 -15.85 13.15
C ASP A 189 9.90 -14.53 13.21
N ARG A 190 10.61 -13.40 13.04
CA ARG A 190 10.00 -12.07 13.02
C ARG A 190 9.14 -11.85 11.78
N ASP A 191 9.58 -12.33 10.62
CA ASP A 191 8.83 -12.24 9.37
C ASP A 191 7.53 -13.08 9.45
N ALA A 192 7.60 -14.28 10.04
CA ALA A 192 6.43 -15.13 10.26
C ALA A 192 5.45 -14.51 11.28
N ALA A 193 5.96 -13.95 12.39
CA ALA A 193 5.15 -13.21 13.36
C ALA A 193 4.47 -11.97 12.75
N PHE A 194 5.21 -11.21 11.92
CA PHE A 194 4.67 -10.06 11.20
C PHE A 194 3.52 -10.48 10.27
N ARG A 195 3.72 -11.54 9.49
CA ARG A 195 2.69 -12.05 8.56
C ARG A 195 1.43 -12.50 9.28
N ALA A 196 1.52 -13.12 10.46
CA ALA A 196 0.35 -13.44 11.27
C ALA A 196 -0.49 -12.17 11.56
N GLY A 197 0.15 -11.11 12.04
CA GLY A 197 -0.52 -9.83 12.28
C GLY A 197 -1.05 -9.12 11.02
N VAL A 198 -0.44 -9.35 9.85
CA VAL A 198 -0.99 -8.85 8.57
C VAL A 198 -2.34 -9.47 8.25
N PHE A 199 -2.56 -10.77 8.51
CA PHE A 199 -3.88 -11.38 8.31
C PHE A 199 -4.92 -10.81 9.26
N SER A 200 -4.54 -10.53 10.51
CA SER A 200 -5.37 -9.85 11.51
C SER A 200 -5.72 -8.42 11.05
N GLN A 201 -4.76 -7.68 10.50
CA GLN A 201 -5.01 -6.35 9.91
C GLN A 201 -5.92 -6.44 8.69
N LEU A 202 -5.71 -7.41 7.80
CA LEU A 202 -6.58 -7.63 6.65
C LEU A 202 -8.01 -7.93 7.09
N ALA A 203 -8.20 -8.77 8.12
CA ALA A 203 -9.52 -9.06 8.66
C ALA A 203 -10.23 -7.79 9.19
N SER A 204 -9.49 -6.94 9.91
CA SER A 204 -9.99 -5.64 10.36
C SER A 204 -10.32 -4.71 9.19
N ASP A 205 -9.47 -4.63 8.16
CA ASP A 205 -9.67 -3.79 6.98
C ASP A 205 -10.89 -4.22 6.14
N LEU A 206 -11.23 -5.51 6.20
CA LEU A 206 -12.43 -6.10 5.60
C LEU A 206 -13.67 -5.94 6.50
N GLY A 207 -13.53 -5.41 7.71
CA GLY A 207 -14.62 -5.21 8.67
C GLY A 207 -15.18 -6.52 9.23
N LEU A 208 -14.37 -7.57 9.32
CA LEU A 208 -14.80 -8.88 9.82
C LEU A 208 -15.04 -8.84 11.33
N SER A 209 -16.10 -9.53 11.77
CA SER A 209 -16.32 -9.80 13.18
C SER A 209 -15.40 -10.92 13.66
N GLN A 210 -15.17 -11.02 14.98
CA GLN A 210 -14.37 -12.10 15.59
C GLN A 210 -14.79 -13.53 15.15
N ASP A 211 -16.08 -13.73 14.82
CA ASP A 211 -16.62 -15.01 14.38
C ASP A 211 -16.25 -15.30 12.90
N ASP A 212 -16.00 -14.26 12.11
CA ASP A 212 -15.65 -14.34 10.69
C ASP A 212 -14.14 -14.31 10.44
N ILE A 213 -13.31 -13.83 11.39
CA ILE A 213 -11.84 -13.78 11.24
C ILE A 213 -11.28 -15.17 10.93
N ALA A 214 -11.71 -16.21 11.63
CA ALA A 214 -11.25 -17.58 11.37
C ALA A 214 -11.65 -18.07 9.96
N ALA A 215 -12.80 -17.62 9.44
CA ALA A 215 -13.29 -18.00 8.12
C ALA A 215 -12.54 -17.32 6.96
N LEU A 216 -11.82 -16.23 7.22
CA LEU A 216 -11.04 -15.51 6.21
C LEU A 216 -10.05 -16.44 5.49
N LEU A 217 -9.36 -17.32 6.22
CA LEU A 217 -8.31 -18.17 5.67
C LEU A 217 -8.87 -19.22 4.70
N THR A 218 -10.05 -19.77 5.02
CA THR A 218 -10.77 -20.67 4.12
C THR A 218 -11.27 -19.93 2.88
N ALA A 219 -11.79 -18.71 3.04
CA ALA A 219 -12.25 -17.90 1.92
C ALA A 219 -11.10 -17.50 0.98
N LEU A 220 -9.95 -17.09 1.50
CA LEU A 220 -8.76 -16.79 0.69
C LEU A 220 -8.24 -18.03 -0.06
N ALA A 221 -8.34 -19.22 0.53
CA ALA A 221 -8.00 -20.46 -0.16
C ALA A 221 -9.02 -20.82 -1.24
N ALA A 222 -10.31 -20.52 -1.03
CA ALA A 222 -11.34 -20.74 -2.05
C ALA A 222 -11.16 -19.81 -3.25
N ASP A 223 -10.92 -18.52 -2.99
CA ASP A 223 -10.56 -17.52 -4.00
C ASP A 223 -9.34 -18.01 -4.80
N LEU A 224 -8.26 -18.35 -4.10
CA LEU A 224 -7.01 -18.80 -4.73
C LEU A 224 -7.07 -20.19 -5.40
N SER A 225 -8.22 -20.88 -5.36
CA SER A 225 -8.34 -22.24 -5.88
C SER A 225 -8.35 -22.32 -7.41
N ASP A 226 -8.64 -21.23 -8.11
CA ASP A 226 -8.50 -21.12 -9.55
C ASP A 226 -7.13 -20.56 -10.00
N GLY A 227 -6.33 -20.07 -9.04
CA GLY A 227 -4.98 -19.56 -9.22
C GLY A 227 -4.85 -18.04 -9.12
N ASP A 228 -5.97 -17.31 -9.03
CA ASP A 228 -6.01 -15.85 -8.93
C ASP A 228 -6.57 -15.40 -7.57
N LEU A 229 -6.36 -14.13 -7.18
CA LEU A 229 -6.87 -13.55 -5.93
C LEU A 229 -7.84 -12.40 -6.27
N ASP A 230 -8.95 -12.76 -6.89
CA ASP A 230 -9.91 -11.83 -7.53
C ASP A 230 -11.30 -11.81 -6.87
N GLY A 231 -11.45 -12.55 -5.77
CA GLY A 231 -12.66 -12.77 -5.02
C GLY A 231 -13.58 -13.85 -5.60
N ASN A 232 -13.11 -14.67 -6.55
CA ASN A 232 -13.86 -15.71 -7.26
C ASN A 232 -13.12 -17.04 -7.19
N ASP A 233 -13.84 -18.16 -7.04
CA ASP A 233 -13.25 -19.51 -7.01
C ASP A 233 -13.26 -20.22 -8.38
N GLY A 234 -13.39 -19.44 -9.46
CA GLY A 234 -13.66 -19.90 -10.81
C GLY A 234 -15.09 -20.37 -11.08
N VAL A 235 -15.94 -20.51 -10.06
CA VAL A 235 -17.36 -20.89 -10.16
C VAL A 235 -18.27 -19.71 -9.79
N GLY A 236 -17.90 -18.92 -8.78
CA GLY A 236 -18.59 -17.71 -8.39
C GLY A 236 -17.91 -16.93 -7.26
N ALA A 237 -18.55 -15.82 -6.88
CA ALA A 237 -18.07 -14.96 -5.82
C ALA A 237 -17.90 -15.72 -4.49
N VAL A 238 -16.74 -15.52 -3.85
CA VAL A 238 -16.42 -16.11 -2.56
C VAL A 238 -16.94 -15.19 -1.44
N ASN A 239 -17.59 -15.78 -0.44
CA ASN A 239 -18.09 -15.06 0.74
C ASN A 239 -17.31 -15.48 1.98
N ILE A 240 -17.04 -14.52 2.87
CA ILE A 240 -16.43 -14.79 4.18
C ILE A 240 -17.52 -14.92 5.24
N GLY A 241 -17.47 -16.04 5.96
CA GLY A 241 -18.15 -16.22 7.24
C GLY A 241 -19.67 -16.11 7.17
N ALA A 242 -20.29 -15.91 8.34
CA ALA A 242 -21.75 -15.79 8.47
C ALA A 242 -22.23 -14.38 8.10
N ALA A 243 -21.37 -13.37 8.22
CA ALA A 243 -21.66 -12.02 7.76
C ALA A 243 -21.85 -11.94 6.23
N GLY A 244 -21.32 -12.90 5.48
CA GLY A 244 -21.47 -12.97 4.03
C GLY A 244 -20.73 -11.84 3.33
N VAL A 245 -19.52 -11.52 3.80
CA VAL A 245 -18.69 -10.49 3.16
C VAL A 245 -18.22 -11.00 1.81
N ASP A 246 -18.74 -10.39 0.73
CA ASP A 246 -18.47 -10.76 -0.66
C ASP A 246 -17.08 -10.27 -1.11
N LEU A 247 -16.14 -11.21 -1.28
CA LEU A 247 -14.77 -10.90 -1.70
C LEU A 247 -14.71 -10.34 -3.13
N GLN A 248 -15.58 -10.79 -4.02
CA GLN A 248 -15.61 -10.29 -5.40
C GLN A 248 -16.05 -8.83 -5.43
N ALA A 249 -17.11 -8.49 -4.70
CA ALA A 249 -17.57 -7.12 -4.57
C ALA A 249 -16.46 -6.22 -3.96
N LEU A 250 -15.75 -6.72 -2.96
CA LEU A 250 -14.63 -6.00 -2.36
C LEU A 250 -13.44 -5.83 -3.31
N HIS A 251 -13.10 -6.86 -4.10
CA HIS A 251 -12.04 -6.84 -5.10
C HIS A 251 -12.34 -5.83 -6.21
N GLN A 252 -13.58 -5.79 -6.70
CA GLN A 252 -14.02 -4.82 -7.72
C GLN A 252 -13.88 -3.38 -7.23
N GLY A 253 -14.14 -3.14 -5.93
CA GLY A 253 -13.95 -1.84 -5.31
C GLY A 253 -12.47 -1.49 -5.08
N ASN A 254 -11.69 -2.43 -4.56
CA ASN A 254 -10.24 -2.30 -4.34
C ASN A 254 -9.63 -3.73 -4.35
N PRO A 255 -8.73 -4.07 -5.30
CA PRO A 255 -8.18 -5.41 -5.45
C PRO A 255 -7.62 -5.96 -4.13
N LEU A 256 -7.86 -7.25 -3.89
CA LEU A 256 -7.42 -7.92 -2.66
C LEU A 256 -5.91 -7.83 -2.44
N ALA A 257 -5.11 -7.88 -3.51
CA ALA A 257 -3.66 -7.68 -3.43
C ALA A 257 -3.26 -6.28 -2.91
N ALA A 258 -4.00 -5.23 -3.31
CA ALA A 258 -3.76 -3.87 -2.83
C ALA A 258 -4.18 -3.71 -1.37
N ARG A 259 -5.32 -4.30 -0.97
CA ARG A 259 -5.76 -4.38 0.44
C ARG A 259 -4.74 -5.12 1.30
N LEU A 260 -4.19 -6.22 0.80
CA LEU A 260 -3.15 -6.96 1.50
C LEU A 260 -1.90 -6.09 1.68
N LEU A 261 -1.47 -5.33 0.66
CA LEU A 261 -0.33 -4.42 0.82
C LEU A 261 -0.62 -3.26 1.79
N ALA A 262 -1.87 -2.77 1.82
CA ALA A 262 -2.32 -1.81 2.82
C ALA A 262 -2.26 -2.42 4.23
N ALA A 263 -2.68 -3.67 4.40
CA ALA A 263 -2.62 -4.39 5.67
C ALA A 263 -1.18 -4.60 6.18
N TYR A 264 -0.20 -4.80 5.28
CA TYR A 264 1.23 -4.77 5.65
C TYR A 264 1.60 -3.43 6.30
N GLY A 265 1.21 -2.33 5.69
CA GLY A 265 1.41 -1.01 6.29
C GLY A 265 0.65 -0.88 7.62
N GLY A 266 -0.66 -1.13 7.60
CA GLY A 266 -1.53 -0.99 8.77
C GLY A 266 -0.98 -1.71 9.99
N PHE A 267 -0.56 -2.98 9.83
CA PHE A 267 0.00 -3.76 10.92
C PHE A 267 1.37 -3.22 11.40
N ALA A 268 2.25 -2.80 10.50
CA ALA A 268 3.54 -2.23 10.86
C ALA A 268 3.40 -0.99 11.75
N GLY A 269 2.38 -0.16 11.50
CA GLY A 269 2.06 1.03 12.31
C GLY A 269 1.10 0.77 13.47
N HIS A 270 0.58 -0.44 13.63
CA HIS A 270 -0.50 -0.73 14.58
C HIS A 270 -0.03 -0.64 16.04
N GLY A 271 -0.85 -0.03 16.90
CA GLY A 271 -0.49 0.19 18.32
C GLY A 271 -0.28 -1.09 19.12
N ASN A 272 -0.92 -2.19 18.72
CA ASN A 272 -0.77 -3.50 19.34
C ASN A 272 0.42 -4.32 18.79
N ASN A 273 1.16 -3.82 17.80
CA ASN A 273 2.45 -4.42 17.41
C ASN A 273 3.53 -4.07 18.46
N THR A 274 3.37 -4.57 19.68
CA THR A 274 4.24 -4.26 20.83
C THR A 274 5.65 -4.84 20.65
N ALA A 275 5.78 -5.90 19.85
CA ALA A 275 7.04 -6.49 19.42
C ALA A 275 7.83 -5.59 18.46
N ALA A 276 7.21 -4.55 17.89
CA ALA A 276 7.80 -3.68 16.88
C ALA A 276 8.40 -4.48 15.71
N VAL A 277 7.73 -5.56 15.29
CA VAL A 277 8.12 -6.31 14.10
C VAL A 277 7.87 -5.45 12.86
N THR A 278 8.83 -5.41 11.95
CA THR A 278 8.78 -4.60 10.74
C THR A 278 8.44 -5.46 9.53
N ALA A 279 7.86 -4.84 8.50
CA ALA A 279 7.58 -5.52 7.24
C ALA A 279 8.82 -6.22 6.66
N PRO A 280 8.71 -7.49 6.20
CA PRO A 280 9.79 -8.19 5.52
C PRO A 280 10.25 -7.42 4.27
N SER A 281 11.56 -7.51 3.96
CA SER A 281 12.14 -6.85 2.77
C SER A 281 11.85 -7.58 1.46
N SER A 282 11.30 -8.79 1.53
CA SER A 282 10.89 -9.62 0.40
C SER A 282 9.54 -10.28 0.70
N GLY A 283 8.86 -10.75 -0.34
CA GLY A 283 7.60 -11.45 -0.12
C GLY A 283 6.39 -10.53 -0.01
N LEU A 284 6.28 -9.57 -0.93
CA LEU A 284 5.10 -8.75 -1.07
C LEU A 284 4.26 -9.27 -2.24
N PRO A 285 2.93 -9.23 -2.14
CA PRO A 285 2.03 -9.60 -3.23
C PRO A 285 2.45 -8.92 -4.53
N SER A 286 2.45 -9.69 -5.62
CA SER A 286 2.63 -9.07 -6.92
C SER A 286 1.41 -8.21 -7.21
N MET A 287 1.63 -6.90 -7.35
CA MET A 287 0.57 -5.96 -7.67
C MET A 287 0.26 -6.01 -9.17
N ALA A 288 -0.98 -6.38 -9.51
CA ALA A 288 -1.53 -6.08 -10.81
C ALA A 288 -1.90 -4.59 -10.86
N TYR A 289 -0.99 -3.77 -11.38
CA TYR A 289 -1.27 -2.35 -11.57
C TYR A 289 -2.27 -2.15 -12.70
N ASP A 290 -3.16 -1.17 -12.54
CA ASP A 290 -4.04 -0.73 -13.62
C ASP A 290 -3.19 -0.16 -14.76
N ALA A 291 -3.23 -0.82 -15.91
CA ALA A 291 -2.54 -0.40 -17.13
C ALA A 291 -3.19 0.85 -17.74
N PRO A 292 -2.47 1.61 -18.58
CA PRO A 292 -3.08 2.68 -19.39
C PRO A 292 -4.30 2.17 -20.16
N GLY A 293 -5.46 2.82 -19.96
CA GLY A 293 -6.74 2.41 -20.54
C GLY A 293 -7.54 1.41 -19.69
N ALA A 294 -7.09 1.10 -18.46
CA ALA A 294 -7.85 0.29 -17.51
C ALA A 294 -9.24 0.90 -17.31
N SER A 295 -10.27 0.06 -17.37
CA SER A 295 -11.67 0.48 -17.32
C SER A 295 -12.43 -0.29 -16.27
N LYS A 296 -13.23 0.40 -15.47
CA LYS A 296 -14.10 -0.19 -14.44
C LYS A 296 -15.54 0.25 -14.67
N THR A 297 -16.48 -0.69 -14.52
CA THR A 297 -17.91 -0.39 -14.63
C THR A 297 -18.51 -0.33 -13.24
N ILE A 298 -19.21 0.76 -12.94
CA ILE A 298 -19.85 1.00 -11.66
C ILE A 298 -21.30 1.43 -11.84
N THR A 299 -22.12 1.23 -10.80
CA THR A 299 -23.46 1.83 -10.74
C THR A 299 -23.36 3.12 -9.94
N SER A 300 -23.74 4.23 -10.56
CA SER A 300 -23.76 5.55 -9.92
C SER A 300 -24.89 5.64 -8.89
N ALA A 301 -24.88 6.66 -8.05
CA ALA A 301 -25.91 6.84 -7.01
C ALA A 301 -27.31 7.07 -7.60
N SER A 302 -27.39 7.68 -8.79
CA SER A 302 -28.63 7.78 -9.57
C SER A 302 -29.06 6.46 -10.26
N GLY A 303 -28.32 5.37 -10.07
CA GLY A 303 -28.59 4.05 -10.64
C GLY A 303 -28.09 3.89 -12.08
N ARG A 304 -27.34 4.85 -12.61
CA ARG A 304 -26.81 4.81 -13.99
C ARG A 304 -25.53 3.98 -14.02
N LEU A 305 -25.42 3.08 -15.00
CA LEU A 305 -24.18 2.32 -15.20
C LEU A 305 -23.15 3.18 -15.93
N LEU A 306 -21.99 3.38 -15.32
CA LEU A 306 -20.88 4.16 -15.85
C LEU A 306 -19.70 3.26 -16.12
N THR A 307 -19.02 3.45 -17.24
CA THR A 307 -17.67 2.95 -17.46
C THR A 307 -16.71 4.11 -17.25
N VAL A 308 -15.78 3.92 -16.31
CA VAL A 308 -14.71 4.87 -15.99
C VAL A 308 -13.41 4.28 -16.50
N THR A 309 -12.76 4.98 -17.42
CA THR A 309 -11.48 4.57 -17.99
C THR A 309 -10.37 5.50 -17.49
N LEU A 310 -9.31 4.93 -16.91
CA LEU A 310 -8.08 5.63 -16.54
C LEU A 310 -7.02 5.42 -17.62
N ASP A 311 -6.66 6.48 -18.33
CA ASP A 311 -5.45 6.52 -19.14
C ASP A 311 -4.33 7.16 -18.31
N ALA A 312 -3.65 6.30 -17.54
CA ALA A 312 -2.44 6.67 -16.83
C ALA A 312 -1.28 6.72 -17.83
N PRO A 313 -0.40 7.73 -17.78
CA PRO A 313 0.69 7.85 -18.75
C PRO A 313 1.59 6.60 -18.72
N ALA A 314 1.69 5.92 -19.87
CA ALA A 314 2.37 4.64 -20.03
C ALA A 314 3.91 4.70 -19.90
N ASN A 315 4.49 5.90 -20.03
CA ASN A 315 5.92 6.05 -20.28
C ASN A 315 6.74 6.04 -18.98
N ASP A 316 7.82 5.25 -18.97
CA ASP A 316 8.98 5.37 -18.10
C ASP A 316 9.91 6.51 -18.56
N PRO A 317 10.03 7.64 -17.86
CA PRO A 317 10.99 8.67 -18.23
C PRO A 317 12.09 8.66 -17.19
N ILE A 318 12.93 7.62 -17.19
CA ILE A 318 14.14 7.59 -16.36
C ILE A 318 15.23 8.42 -17.06
N GLY A 319 15.15 9.75 -16.96
CA GLY A 319 16.28 10.67 -17.11
C GLY A 319 16.55 11.40 -15.79
N ALA A 320 17.59 10.99 -15.06
CA ALA A 320 17.88 11.31 -13.65
C ALA A 320 17.73 12.78 -13.20
N GLY A 321 17.15 12.99 -12.01
CA GLY A 321 17.44 14.19 -11.20
C GLY A 321 16.45 14.62 -10.12
N PHE A 322 15.16 14.29 -10.21
CA PHE A 322 14.16 14.88 -9.30
C PHE A 322 13.12 13.88 -8.77
N TRP A 323 12.78 14.03 -7.49
CA TRP A 323 11.86 13.17 -6.70
C TRP A 323 10.41 13.65 -6.75
N THR A 324 10.06 14.52 -7.69
CA THR A 324 8.76 15.20 -7.73
C THR A 324 8.31 15.37 -9.17
N ALA A 325 7.05 15.11 -9.46
CA ALA A 325 6.54 15.20 -10.81
C ALA A 325 5.05 15.55 -10.86
N ARG A 326 4.66 16.38 -11.82
CA ARG A 326 3.26 16.50 -12.23
C ARG A 326 2.96 15.33 -13.16
N VAL A 327 1.94 14.57 -12.83
CA VAL A 327 1.38 13.52 -13.69
C VAL A 327 -0.03 13.93 -14.05
N LYS A 328 -0.26 14.10 -15.34
CA LYS A 328 -1.60 14.27 -15.88
C LYS A 328 -2.18 12.90 -16.16
N HIS A 329 -3.26 12.58 -15.47
CA HIS A 329 -4.07 11.41 -15.75
C HIS A 329 -5.30 11.85 -16.52
N GLN A 330 -5.73 11.02 -17.46
CA GLN A 330 -6.93 11.29 -18.23
C GLN A 330 -8.01 10.27 -17.84
N ILE A 331 -9.17 10.77 -17.43
CA ILE A 331 -10.36 9.98 -17.15
C ILE A 331 -11.34 10.15 -18.29
N THR A 332 -11.86 9.03 -18.78
CA THR A 332 -13.00 9.03 -19.71
C THR A 332 -14.22 8.46 -18.99
N LEU A 333 -15.33 9.20 -19.03
CA LEU A 333 -16.62 8.74 -18.54
C LEU A 333 -17.53 8.41 -19.73
N THR A 334 -17.99 7.16 -19.78
CA THR A 334 -19.01 6.72 -20.74
C THR A 334 -20.18 6.07 -20.03
N ASP A 335 -21.35 6.22 -20.60
CA ASP A 335 -22.53 5.48 -20.20
C ASP A 335 -22.37 4.02 -20.65
N ALA A 336 -22.37 3.07 -19.72
CA ALA A 336 -22.05 1.69 -20.04
C ALA A 336 -23.10 1.03 -20.97
N ALA A 337 -24.35 1.49 -20.91
CA ALA A 337 -25.44 0.93 -21.71
C ALA A 337 -25.44 1.46 -23.15
N THR A 338 -25.16 2.75 -23.34
CA THR A 338 -25.24 3.43 -24.64
C THR A 338 -23.88 3.67 -25.29
N GLN A 339 -22.80 3.48 -24.53
CA GLN A 339 -21.42 3.79 -24.90
C GLN A 339 -21.22 5.25 -25.31
N GLN A 340 -22.15 6.14 -24.93
CA GLN A 340 -22.04 7.57 -25.20
C GLN A 340 -21.18 8.24 -24.12
N PRO A 341 -20.37 9.25 -24.47
CA PRO A 341 -19.62 10.01 -23.48
C PRO A 341 -20.54 10.80 -22.54
N ILE A 342 -20.13 10.92 -21.28
CA ILE A 342 -20.83 11.71 -20.27
C ILE A 342 -20.10 13.04 -20.11
N ASP A 343 -20.69 14.12 -20.65
CA ASP A 343 -20.16 15.48 -20.56
C ASP A 343 -20.81 16.25 -19.40
N LEU A 344 -20.05 16.52 -18.32
CA LEU A 344 -20.51 17.22 -17.12
C LEU A 344 -21.13 18.59 -17.42
N ALA A 345 -20.75 19.25 -18.52
CA ALA A 345 -21.31 20.56 -18.86
C ALA A 345 -22.76 20.47 -19.37
N SER A 346 -23.16 19.30 -19.85
CA SER A 346 -24.49 19.08 -20.44
C SER A 346 -25.33 18.04 -19.70
N ASP A 347 -24.70 17.21 -18.88
CA ASP A 347 -25.39 16.20 -18.09
C ASP A 347 -26.03 16.83 -16.84
N PRO A 348 -27.35 16.68 -16.64
CA PRO A 348 -28.02 17.29 -15.50
C PRO A 348 -27.64 16.64 -14.16
N ASN A 349 -27.22 15.37 -14.15
CA ASN A 349 -27.05 14.58 -12.93
C ASN A 349 -25.61 14.58 -12.42
N PHE A 350 -24.61 14.85 -13.27
CA PHE A 350 -23.19 14.83 -12.87
C PHE A 350 -22.63 16.25 -12.79
N LYS A 351 -22.04 16.60 -11.64
CA LYS A 351 -21.54 17.97 -11.37
C LYS A 351 -20.04 18.09 -11.33
N GLY A 352 -19.32 17.00 -11.11
CA GLY A 352 -17.89 17.06 -10.90
C GLY A 352 -17.19 15.73 -11.08
N VAL A 353 -15.94 15.82 -11.51
CA VAL A 353 -14.96 14.75 -11.42
C VAL A 353 -13.75 15.30 -10.67
N SER A 354 -13.29 14.58 -9.66
CA SER A 354 -12.10 14.91 -8.90
C SER A 354 -11.31 13.64 -8.57
N HIS A 355 -10.13 13.81 -7.98
CA HIS A 355 -9.31 12.70 -7.51
C HIS A 355 -8.61 13.03 -6.21
N HIS A 356 -8.32 11.99 -5.43
CA HIS A 356 -7.59 12.13 -4.17
C HIS A 356 -6.51 11.04 -4.06
N PRO A 357 -5.50 11.04 -4.95
CA PRO A 357 -4.45 10.03 -4.92
C PRO A 357 -3.75 9.98 -3.56
N TYR A 358 -3.63 8.78 -3.01
CA TYR A 358 -2.86 8.50 -1.81
C TYR A 358 -2.12 7.18 -1.90
N MET A 359 -1.09 7.05 -1.07
CA MET A 359 -0.16 5.95 -1.09
C MET A 359 -0.15 5.25 0.25
N HIS A 360 -0.44 3.96 0.25
CA HIS A 360 -0.24 3.07 1.40
C HIS A 360 1.22 2.63 1.45
N MET A 361 2.04 3.25 2.31
CA MET A 361 3.43 2.85 2.45
C MET A 361 3.56 1.57 3.27
N LEU A 362 4.55 0.75 2.92
CA LEU A 362 4.88 -0.47 3.68
C LEU A 362 5.30 -0.19 5.13
N SER A 363 5.71 1.04 5.43
CA SER A 363 6.03 1.46 6.80
C SER A 363 4.80 1.71 7.67
N GLY A 364 3.58 1.56 7.13
CA GLY A 364 2.34 1.89 7.85
C GLY A 364 1.97 3.36 7.85
N HIS A 365 2.44 4.08 6.85
CA HIS A 365 2.12 5.49 6.69
C HIS A 365 1.33 5.69 5.41
N ASP A 366 0.23 6.43 5.51
CA ASP A 366 -0.50 6.88 4.34
C ASP A 366 -0.04 8.26 3.92
N HIS A 367 0.24 8.41 2.63
CA HIS A 367 0.68 9.66 2.04
C HIS A 367 -0.21 10.05 0.87
N SER A 368 -0.99 11.12 1.02
CA SER A 368 -1.58 11.75 -0.16
C SER A 368 -0.51 12.49 -0.97
N THR A 369 -0.84 12.80 -2.21
CA THR A 369 -0.06 13.74 -3.04
C THR A 369 -0.87 15.01 -3.26
N PRO A 370 -0.22 16.18 -3.42
CA PRO A 370 -0.94 17.34 -3.90
C PRO A 370 -1.63 17.06 -5.23
N HIS A 371 -2.84 17.56 -5.38
CA HIS A 371 -3.66 17.33 -6.56
C HIS A 371 -4.53 18.54 -6.86
N GLY A 372 -4.86 18.73 -8.13
CA GLY A 372 -5.83 19.74 -8.55
C GLY A 372 -7.22 19.40 -7.99
N HIS A 373 -7.95 20.42 -7.54
CA HIS A 373 -9.28 20.19 -6.96
C HIS A 373 -10.35 19.83 -7.99
N ALA A 374 -10.24 20.38 -9.21
CA ALA A 374 -11.21 20.20 -10.28
C ALA A 374 -10.56 19.60 -11.52
N ALA A 375 -11.26 18.64 -12.15
CA ALA A 375 -10.91 18.17 -13.47
C ALA A 375 -11.00 19.29 -14.53
N VAL A 376 -10.09 19.27 -15.50
CA VAL A 376 -10.19 20.10 -16.70
C VAL A 376 -10.88 19.28 -17.80
N ALA A 377 -12.09 19.67 -18.17
CA ALA A 377 -12.80 19.05 -19.28
C ALA A 377 -12.06 19.28 -20.61
N VAL A 378 -11.83 18.20 -21.35
CA VAL A 378 -11.26 18.22 -22.70
C VAL A 378 -12.35 18.13 -23.76
N GLY A 379 -13.57 17.76 -23.34
CA GLY A 379 -14.72 17.50 -24.20
C GLY A 379 -14.91 16.01 -24.48
N GLY A 380 -16.11 15.62 -24.92
CA GLY A 380 -16.41 14.21 -25.24
C GLY A 380 -16.26 13.27 -24.05
N GLY A 381 -16.66 13.71 -22.86
CA GLY A 381 -16.58 12.93 -21.62
C GLY A 381 -15.16 12.66 -21.11
N VAL A 382 -14.18 13.42 -21.59
CA VAL A 382 -12.77 13.32 -21.19
C VAL A 382 -12.41 14.43 -20.20
N TYR A 383 -11.72 14.05 -19.13
CA TYR A 383 -11.35 14.88 -18.00
C TYR A 383 -9.87 14.70 -17.64
N ASN A 384 -9.11 15.79 -17.61
CA ASN A 384 -7.72 15.76 -17.14
C ASN A 384 -7.66 16.02 -15.64
N LEU A 385 -6.93 15.16 -14.92
CA LEU A 385 -6.71 15.22 -13.48
C LEU A 385 -5.19 15.27 -13.21
N ASP A 386 -4.74 16.32 -12.54
CA ASP A 386 -3.32 16.57 -12.29
C ASP A 386 -2.93 16.22 -10.85
N ALA A 387 -2.03 15.25 -10.71
CA ALA A 387 -1.42 14.85 -9.44
C ALA A 387 0.06 15.26 -9.40
N TYR A 388 0.56 15.66 -8.22
CA TYR A 388 1.90 16.20 -8.03
C TYR A 388 2.72 15.28 -7.11
N TYR A 389 3.05 14.09 -7.60
CA TYR A 389 3.69 13.04 -6.80
C TYR A 389 5.02 13.51 -6.21
N VAL A 390 5.23 13.11 -4.94
CA VAL A 390 6.43 13.43 -4.15
C VAL A 390 7.29 12.18 -3.93
N MET A 391 6.77 11.01 -4.29
CA MET A 391 7.40 9.70 -4.14
C MET A 391 6.91 8.77 -5.26
N ALA A 392 7.79 7.90 -5.78
CA ALA A 392 7.40 6.83 -6.70
C ALA A 392 6.77 5.64 -5.95
N SER A 393 5.95 4.86 -6.64
CA SER A 393 5.44 3.58 -6.11
C SER A 393 6.55 2.56 -5.87
N GLN A 394 7.67 2.65 -6.61
CA GLN A 394 8.85 1.80 -6.48
C GLN A 394 10.09 2.66 -6.24
N MET A 395 10.77 2.48 -5.10
CA MET A 395 12.12 3.02 -4.88
C MET A 395 13.16 1.91 -4.96
N GLY A 396 13.95 1.95 -6.02
CA GLY A 396 15.15 1.13 -6.19
C GLY A 396 15.46 1.02 -7.67
N MET A 397 16.68 1.36 -8.05
CA MET A 397 17.13 1.20 -9.43
C MET A 397 17.34 -0.30 -9.72
N GLY A 398 16.27 -1.01 -10.10
CA GLY A 398 16.34 -2.40 -10.58
C GLY A 398 15.05 -3.20 -10.41
N ALA A 399 14.97 -4.34 -11.12
CA ALA A 399 13.84 -5.28 -11.11
C ALA A 399 13.56 -5.97 -9.75
N ALA A 400 14.30 -5.62 -8.70
CA ALA A 400 14.18 -6.17 -7.35
C ALA A 400 13.85 -5.11 -6.29
N ALA A 401 13.47 -3.90 -6.70
CA ALA A 401 13.07 -2.84 -5.78
C ALA A 401 11.72 -3.16 -5.13
N ALA A 402 11.69 -3.29 -3.81
CA ALA A 402 10.43 -3.36 -3.08
C ALA A 402 9.62 -2.08 -3.38
N PRO A 403 8.30 -2.18 -3.64
CA PRO A 403 7.45 -1.01 -3.73
C PRO A 403 7.57 -0.22 -2.42
N MET A 404 7.63 1.11 -2.51
CA MET A 404 7.48 1.95 -1.31
C MET A 404 6.08 1.80 -0.72
N GLY A 405 5.12 1.40 -1.55
CA GLY A 405 3.70 1.33 -1.24
C GLY A 405 2.83 1.19 -2.49
N VAL A 406 1.53 1.03 -2.28
CA VAL A 406 0.50 1.09 -3.35
C VAL A 406 -0.01 2.51 -3.47
N TRP A 407 -0.17 2.99 -4.70
CA TRP A 407 -1.01 4.16 -4.92
C TRP A 407 -2.45 3.73 -5.16
N ASP A 408 -3.33 4.26 -4.33
CA ASP A 408 -4.75 4.30 -4.56
C ASP A 408 -5.06 5.62 -5.27
N TYR A 409 -5.73 5.51 -6.39
CA TYR A 409 -6.14 6.63 -7.24
C TYR A 409 -7.66 6.67 -7.29
N PRO A 410 -8.33 7.20 -6.25
CA PRO A 410 -9.77 7.34 -6.24
C PRO A 410 -10.18 8.43 -7.23
N VAL A 411 -11.04 8.06 -8.17
CA VAL A 411 -11.76 8.98 -9.04
C VAL A 411 -13.15 9.18 -8.43
N ASN A 412 -13.41 10.40 -8.00
CA ASN A 412 -14.66 10.80 -7.39
C ASN A 412 -15.56 11.44 -8.44
N ILE A 413 -16.76 10.92 -8.58
CA ILE A 413 -17.79 11.41 -9.50
C ILE A 413 -18.92 11.98 -8.64
N SER A 414 -19.06 13.30 -8.66
CA SER A 414 -20.07 14.01 -7.88
C SER A 414 -21.39 14.08 -8.65
N GLU A 415 -22.47 13.65 -8.01
CA GLU A 415 -23.82 13.57 -8.56
C GLU A 415 -24.78 14.50 -7.83
N ASP A 416 -25.74 15.05 -8.57
CA ASP A 416 -26.92 15.80 -8.11
C ASP A 416 -28.12 14.89 -8.30
N VAL A 417 -28.53 14.24 -7.22
CA VAL A 417 -29.56 13.19 -7.25
C VAL A 417 -30.95 13.80 -7.17
N ASP A 418 -31.09 14.97 -6.56
CA ASP A 418 -32.37 15.68 -6.40
C ASP A 418 -32.61 16.80 -7.42
N ALA A 419 -31.63 17.06 -8.29
CA ALA A 419 -31.64 18.05 -9.37
C ALA A 419 -31.72 19.52 -8.89
N ASP A 420 -31.19 19.84 -7.70
CA ASP A 420 -31.15 21.21 -7.17
C ASP A 420 -29.98 22.06 -7.71
N GLY A 421 -29.09 21.44 -8.48
CA GLY A 421 -27.90 22.07 -9.06
C GLY A 421 -26.64 21.95 -8.20
N THR A 422 -26.71 21.30 -7.05
CA THR A 422 -25.58 21.03 -6.15
C THR A 422 -25.22 19.55 -6.15
N ALA A 423 -24.00 19.22 -5.71
CA ALA A 423 -23.59 17.82 -5.62
C ALA A 423 -24.03 17.25 -4.26
N ASP A 424 -24.88 16.23 -4.29
CA ASP A 424 -25.44 15.56 -3.11
C ASP A 424 -24.58 14.39 -2.64
N VAL A 425 -24.08 13.62 -3.60
CA VAL A 425 -23.43 12.34 -3.37
C VAL A 425 -22.20 12.20 -4.25
N THR A 426 -21.27 11.36 -3.82
CA THR A 426 -20.06 11.07 -4.58
C THR A 426 -19.92 9.56 -4.73
N THR A 427 -19.84 9.12 -5.98
CA THR A 427 -19.48 7.75 -6.32
C THR A 427 -17.98 7.69 -6.56
N THR A 428 -17.28 6.77 -5.91
CA THR A 428 -15.81 6.62 -6.02
C THR A 428 -15.46 5.37 -6.81
N VAL A 429 -14.56 5.50 -7.78
CA VAL A 429 -13.89 4.39 -8.48
C VAL A 429 -12.43 4.37 -8.11
N MET A 430 -11.94 3.26 -7.55
CA MET A 430 -10.53 3.13 -7.20
C MET A 430 -9.73 2.58 -8.38
N PHE A 431 -8.57 3.17 -8.67
CA PHE A 431 -7.55 2.59 -9.54
C PHE A 431 -6.23 2.45 -8.80
N HIS A 432 -5.36 1.56 -9.26
CA HIS A 432 -4.01 1.32 -8.73
C HIS A 432 -2.98 1.48 -9.84
N PRO A 433 -2.83 2.69 -10.40
CA PRO A 433 -1.88 2.92 -11.47
C PRO A 433 -0.46 2.73 -10.95
N GLN A 434 0.42 2.22 -11.81
CA GLN A 434 1.84 2.21 -11.49
C GLN A 434 2.39 3.64 -11.56
N VAL A 435 2.51 4.30 -10.41
CA VAL A 435 3.09 5.65 -10.35
C VAL A 435 4.61 5.58 -10.43
N ARG A 436 5.12 5.80 -11.64
CA ARG A 436 6.52 6.09 -11.88
C ARG A 436 6.67 7.60 -11.97
N MET A 437 7.67 8.19 -11.32
CA MET A 437 7.85 9.65 -11.39
C MET A 437 8.36 10.02 -12.79
N PRO A 438 7.57 10.72 -13.62
CA PRO A 438 8.10 11.18 -14.88
C PRO A 438 9.08 12.32 -14.63
N MET A 439 10.29 12.23 -15.20
CA MET A 439 11.29 13.30 -15.10
C MET A 439 11.16 14.32 -16.24
N ASP A 440 9.96 14.50 -16.79
CA ASP A 440 9.69 15.45 -17.87
C ASP A 440 9.26 16.84 -17.33
N GLY A 441 10.27 17.64 -16.96
CA GLY A 441 10.17 19.11 -16.91
C GLY A 441 9.32 19.74 -15.79
N SER A 442 8.57 18.97 -15.01
CA SER A 442 7.78 19.50 -13.89
C SER A 442 8.61 19.53 -12.60
N LEU A 443 9.24 20.68 -12.34
CA LEU A 443 10.05 20.91 -11.14
C LEU A 443 9.15 21.33 -9.96
N PHE A 444 9.25 20.62 -8.83
CA PHE A 444 8.93 21.22 -7.54
C PHE A 444 9.94 22.35 -7.28
N PHE A 445 9.45 23.57 -7.09
CA PHE A 445 10.32 24.75 -7.06
C PHE A 445 10.94 24.99 -5.69
N ALA A 446 10.09 25.06 -4.66
CA ALA A 446 10.50 25.41 -3.31
C ALA A 446 9.42 25.06 -2.30
N GLY A 447 9.86 24.66 -1.10
CA GLY A 447 9.05 24.75 0.10
C GLY A 447 9.20 26.14 0.70
N VAL A 448 8.09 26.86 0.86
CA VAL A 448 8.06 28.18 1.49
C VAL A 448 7.15 28.18 2.71
N ASN A 449 7.43 29.01 3.70
CA ASN A 449 6.59 29.16 4.89
C ASN A 449 6.75 30.57 5.50
N ASN A 450 5.92 30.87 6.49
CA ASN A 450 6.04 32.07 7.32
C ASN A 450 5.91 31.67 8.79
N ALA A 451 6.76 32.24 9.66
CA ALA A 451 6.81 31.91 11.08
C ALA A 451 5.48 32.14 11.81
N ASN A 452 4.67 33.09 11.34
CA ASN A 452 3.39 33.46 11.95
C ASN A 452 2.22 32.63 11.45
N HIS A 453 2.30 32.05 10.25
CA HIS A 453 1.28 31.16 9.73
C HIS A 453 1.58 29.71 10.12
N ARG A 454 1.00 29.26 11.23
CA ARG A 454 1.36 28.00 11.90
C ARG A 454 0.27 26.93 11.77
N TRP A 455 0.67 25.69 11.94
CA TRP A 455 -0.20 24.51 11.98
C TRP A 455 0.44 23.45 12.88
N THR A 456 -0.31 22.41 13.23
CA THR A 456 0.23 21.28 14.00
C THR A 456 0.51 20.09 13.09
N THR A 457 1.68 19.47 13.22
CA THR A 457 2.04 18.29 12.42
C THR A 457 1.33 17.03 12.92
N MET A 458 1.55 15.91 12.23
CA MET A 458 1.19 14.57 12.71
C MET A 458 1.88 14.20 14.02
N MET A 459 3.06 14.75 14.29
CA MET A 459 3.78 14.55 15.56
C MET A 459 3.27 15.46 16.70
N GLY A 460 2.14 16.15 16.51
CA GLY A 460 1.61 17.08 17.51
C GLY A 460 2.44 18.36 17.69
N MET A 461 3.45 18.60 16.83
CA MET A 461 4.31 19.79 16.93
C MET A 461 3.74 20.97 16.15
N THR A 462 3.60 22.14 16.80
CA THR A 462 3.17 23.37 16.13
C THR A 462 4.35 24.06 15.45
N GLN A 463 4.32 24.17 14.13
CA GLN A 463 5.39 24.74 13.31
C GLN A 463 4.83 25.64 12.19
N PRO A 464 5.69 26.40 11.47
CA PRO A 464 5.27 27.11 10.26
C PRO A 464 4.63 26.16 9.24
N ARG A 465 3.52 26.58 8.61
CA ARG A 465 2.86 25.77 7.57
C ARG A 465 3.67 25.79 6.28
N PRO A 466 4.09 24.62 5.76
CA PRO A 466 4.80 24.58 4.50
C PRO A 466 3.80 24.70 3.34
N TYR A 467 4.11 25.60 2.42
CA TYR A 467 3.50 25.71 1.11
C TYR A 467 4.47 25.22 0.05
N ARG A 468 3.91 24.72 -1.04
CA ARG A 468 4.64 24.18 -2.18
C ARG A 468 4.12 24.85 -3.44
N VAL A 469 5.03 25.40 -4.23
CA VAL A 469 4.72 25.98 -5.54
C VAL A 469 5.29 25.05 -6.61
N TRP A 470 4.47 24.72 -7.60
CA TRP A 470 4.74 23.72 -8.63
C TRP A 470 4.59 24.35 -10.02
N LEU A 471 5.46 23.98 -10.97
CA LEU A 471 5.22 24.37 -12.37
C LEU A 471 4.02 23.57 -12.83
N HIS A 472 2.96 24.27 -13.22
CA HIS A 472 1.89 23.60 -13.93
C HIS A 472 2.20 23.62 -15.42
N GLN A 473 2.39 24.81 -16.01
CA GLN A 473 2.62 24.95 -17.44
C GLN A 473 3.43 26.21 -17.74
N ILE A 474 4.26 26.13 -18.78
CA ILE A 474 4.83 27.30 -19.44
C ILE A 474 4.77 27.11 -20.95
N SER A 475 4.39 28.15 -21.68
CA SER A 475 4.35 28.13 -23.15
C SER A 475 4.74 29.48 -23.73
N ALA A 476 5.56 29.48 -24.77
CA ALA A 476 5.83 30.68 -25.55
C ALA A 476 4.53 31.18 -26.19
N ASN A 477 4.32 32.50 -26.18
CA ASN A 477 3.17 33.14 -26.80
C ASN A 477 3.57 33.94 -28.05
N ASN A 478 2.59 34.28 -28.89
CA ASN A 478 2.83 34.98 -30.15
C ASN A 478 3.40 36.41 -30.00
N GLY A 479 3.42 36.94 -28.77
CA GLY A 479 3.97 38.26 -28.45
C GLY A 479 5.46 38.26 -28.12
N GLY A 480 6.13 37.11 -28.18
CA GLY A 480 7.55 36.98 -27.80
C GLY A 480 7.80 36.92 -26.30
N GLY A 481 6.75 36.67 -25.50
CA GLY A 481 6.86 36.32 -24.09
C GLY A 481 6.36 34.90 -23.82
N HIS A 482 6.15 34.58 -22.55
CA HIS A 482 5.66 33.27 -22.12
C HIS A 482 4.42 33.41 -21.25
N ASP A 483 3.50 32.49 -21.40
CA ASP A 483 2.37 32.31 -20.50
C ASP A 483 2.74 31.24 -19.47
N LEU A 484 2.49 31.53 -18.21
CA LEU A 484 2.95 30.73 -17.07
C LEU A 484 1.76 30.39 -16.17
N THR A 485 1.68 29.13 -15.76
CA THR A 485 0.73 28.65 -14.76
C THR A 485 1.50 27.88 -13.68
N VAL A 486 1.21 28.18 -12.42
CA VAL A 486 1.72 27.45 -11.26
C VAL A 486 0.58 26.86 -10.45
N PHE A 487 0.86 25.78 -9.73
CA PHE A 487 -0.04 25.21 -8.74
C PHE A 487 0.52 25.45 -7.34
N VAL A 488 -0.32 25.86 -6.40
CA VAL A 488 0.05 26.02 -4.98
C VAL A 488 -0.70 25.00 -4.15
N SER A 489 0.03 24.27 -3.33
CA SER A 489 -0.53 23.36 -2.33
C SER A 489 0.10 23.61 -0.98
N THR A 490 -0.54 23.10 0.06
CA THR A 490 -0.02 23.14 1.42
C THR A 490 -0.17 21.79 2.10
N ARG A 491 0.37 21.63 3.31
CA ARG A 491 0.07 20.47 4.15
C ARG A 491 -1.13 20.77 5.02
N ASP A 492 -1.98 19.77 5.18
CA ASP A 492 -3.06 19.81 6.14
C ASP A 492 -3.30 18.42 6.75
N ILE A 493 -3.78 18.38 7.99
CA ILE A 493 -4.13 17.15 8.69
C ILE A 493 -5.43 17.46 9.42
N GLY A 494 -6.44 16.62 9.19
CA GLY A 494 -7.72 16.73 9.88
C GLY A 494 -7.60 16.56 11.39
N ASN A 495 -8.71 16.63 12.11
CA ASN A 495 -8.72 16.20 13.51
C ASN A 495 -8.28 14.73 13.57
N MET A 496 -7.12 14.51 14.20
CA MET A 496 -6.67 13.16 14.54
C MET A 496 -7.62 12.71 15.65
N ASP A 497 -8.42 11.67 15.40
CA ASP A 497 -8.99 10.95 16.52
C ASP A 497 -7.80 10.39 17.31
N MET A 498 -7.68 10.78 18.58
CA MET A 498 -6.55 10.41 19.43
C MET A 498 -6.54 8.91 19.76
N GLY A 499 -7.54 8.15 19.27
CA GLY A 499 -7.66 6.69 19.37
C GLY A 499 -6.70 5.85 18.52
N GLY A 500 -5.61 6.42 17.99
CA GLY A 500 -4.52 5.64 17.37
C GLY A 500 -4.57 5.50 15.85
N GLY A 501 -5.61 6.00 15.17
CA GLY A 501 -5.60 6.14 13.71
C GLY A 501 -4.83 7.38 13.28
N HIS A 502 -3.72 7.22 12.56
CA HIS A 502 -3.02 8.36 11.96
C HIS A 502 -3.92 9.02 10.91
N SER A 503 -4.45 10.23 11.19
CA SER A 503 -5.12 11.02 10.15
C SER A 503 -4.14 11.21 8.99
N MET A 504 -4.56 10.78 7.80
CA MET A 504 -3.77 10.89 6.58
C MET A 504 -3.28 12.33 6.39
N MET A 505 -1.97 12.49 6.09
CA MET A 505 -1.45 13.80 5.70
C MET A 505 -2.05 14.16 4.35
N ARG A 506 -2.83 15.25 4.31
CA ARG A 506 -3.44 15.81 3.10
C ARG A 506 -2.56 16.90 2.52
N PHE A 507 -2.56 17.03 1.20
CA PHE A 507 -1.88 18.11 0.50
C PHE A 507 -2.87 18.93 -0.35
N PRO A 508 -3.84 19.62 0.27
CA PRO A 508 -4.85 20.35 -0.48
C PRO A 508 -4.23 21.48 -1.32
N ALA A 509 -4.92 21.83 -2.40
CA ALA A 509 -4.70 23.08 -3.12
C ALA A 509 -4.88 24.28 -2.18
N ALA A 510 -4.06 25.32 -2.37
CA ALA A 510 -4.17 26.58 -1.62
C ALA A 510 -4.80 27.64 -2.51
N TYR A 511 -6.01 28.08 -2.14
CA TYR A 511 -6.82 29.02 -2.91
C TYR A 511 -7.70 29.85 -1.96
N SER A 512 -8.30 30.93 -2.46
CA SER A 512 -9.13 31.81 -1.62
C SER A 512 -10.42 31.12 -1.17
N GLY A 513 -10.71 31.13 0.13
CA GLY A 513 -11.83 30.44 0.76
C GLY A 513 -11.54 28.99 1.17
N GLN A 514 -10.36 28.42 0.84
CA GLN A 514 -9.98 27.09 1.31
C GLN A 514 -9.93 27.07 2.84
N THR A 515 -10.59 26.09 3.46
CA THR A 515 -10.50 25.86 4.90
C THR A 515 -9.43 24.82 5.22
N LEU A 516 -8.57 25.13 6.18
CA LEU A 516 -7.45 24.32 6.64
C LEU A 516 -7.52 24.15 8.16
N HIS A 517 -6.74 23.22 8.73
CA HIS A 517 -6.71 22.98 10.17
C HIS A 517 -5.53 23.70 10.83
N GLY A 518 -5.80 24.66 11.73
CA GLY A 518 -4.82 25.45 12.45
C GLY A 518 -4.00 24.69 13.51
N PRO A 519 -3.23 25.41 14.34
CA PRO A 519 -2.53 24.83 15.48
C PRO A 519 -3.49 24.17 16.49
N LEU A 520 -3.08 23.05 17.07
CA LEU A 520 -3.80 22.36 18.14
C LEU A 520 -4.00 23.31 19.33
N ALA A 521 -5.27 23.56 19.66
CA ALA A 521 -5.72 24.37 20.78
C ALA A 521 -6.81 23.61 21.54
N ASN A 522 -6.59 23.39 22.84
CA ASN A 522 -7.53 22.66 23.71
C ASN A 522 -7.93 21.27 23.19
N GLY A 523 -6.99 20.53 22.60
CA GLY A 523 -7.24 19.18 22.06
C GLY A 523 -7.96 19.14 20.71
N SER A 524 -8.28 20.30 20.11
CA SER A 524 -8.91 20.42 18.80
C SER A 524 -8.06 21.28 17.86
N ARG A 525 -8.18 21.06 16.54
CA ARG A 525 -7.57 21.94 15.55
C ARG A 525 -8.67 22.88 15.03
N PRO A 526 -8.59 24.19 15.30
CA PRO A 526 -9.57 25.13 14.80
C PRO A 526 -9.44 25.26 13.28
N ASP A 527 -10.56 25.43 12.60
CA ASP A 527 -10.58 25.74 11.18
C ASP A 527 -10.00 27.14 10.91
N VAL A 528 -9.22 27.23 9.84
CA VAL A 528 -8.57 28.44 9.33
C VAL A 528 -8.93 28.57 7.86
N THR A 529 -9.79 29.53 7.54
CA THR A 529 -10.15 29.84 6.16
C THR A 529 -9.14 30.82 5.57
N LEU A 530 -8.56 30.48 4.42
CA LEU A 530 -7.68 31.37 3.68
C LEU A 530 -8.52 32.51 3.08
N ALA A 531 -8.43 33.72 3.63
CA ALA A 531 -9.13 34.89 3.11
C ALA A 531 -8.65 35.30 1.71
N SER A 532 -7.36 35.09 1.41
CA SER A 532 -6.81 35.26 0.07
C SER A 532 -5.49 34.52 -0.11
N VAL A 533 -5.18 34.13 -1.35
CA VAL A 533 -3.90 33.58 -1.76
C VAL A 533 -3.36 34.42 -2.91
N GLY A 534 -2.28 35.16 -2.68
CA GLY A 534 -1.63 36.00 -3.68
C GLY A 534 -0.35 35.35 -4.20
N VAL A 535 -0.23 35.23 -5.52
CA VAL A 535 1.01 34.77 -6.18
C VAL A 535 1.51 35.85 -7.12
N GLU A 536 2.78 36.21 -7.00
CA GLU A 536 3.46 37.12 -7.91
C GLU A 536 4.66 36.42 -8.55
N VAL A 537 4.95 36.73 -9.81
CA VAL A 537 6.19 36.32 -10.49
C VAL A 537 7.05 37.55 -10.80
N PHE A 538 8.36 37.44 -10.65
CA PHE A 538 9.30 38.47 -11.07
C PHE A 538 9.54 38.37 -12.58
N ASP A 539 9.08 39.37 -13.33
CA ASP A 539 9.22 39.43 -14.79
C ASP A 539 10.58 40.02 -15.15
N LEU A 540 11.45 39.19 -15.74
CA LEU A 540 12.85 39.52 -16.03
C LEU A 540 12.98 40.67 -17.05
N GLY A 541 12.06 40.80 -18.00
CA GLY A 541 12.13 41.87 -18.99
C GLY A 541 11.69 43.22 -18.43
N SER A 542 10.61 43.24 -17.63
CA SER A 542 10.12 44.48 -17.01
C SER A 542 10.81 44.86 -15.70
N GLN A 543 11.52 43.91 -15.07
CA GLN A 543 12.14 44.04 -13.75
C GLN A 543 11.12 44.42 -12.66
N GLN A 544 9.90 43.89 -12.74
CA GLN A 544 8.81 44.14 -11.79
C GLN A 544 8.20 42.83 -11.31
N TRP A 545 7.66 42.86 -10.09
CA TRP A 545 6.76 41.82 -9.61
C TRP A 545 5.40 42.01 -10.28
N ARG A 546 4.86 40.92 -10.82
CA ARG A 546 3.56 40.93 -11.49
C ARG A 546 2.64 39.90 -10.83
N PRO A 547 1.40 40.29 -10.46
CA PRO A 547 0.45 39.37 -9.87
C PRO A 547 -0.02 38.34 -10.90
N MET A 548 -0.18 37.10 -10.46
CA MET A 548 -0.84 36.03 -11.18
C MET A 548 -2.32 35.98 -10.80
N THR A 549 -3.17 35.54 -11.73
CA THR A 549 -4.62 35.42 -11.55
C THR A 549 -4.94 34.00 -11.09
N GLU A 550 -5.67 33.88 -9.98
CA GLU A 550 -6.18 32.60 -9.48
C GLU A 550 -7.29 32.05 -10.40
N SER A 551 -7.23 30.75 -10.70
CA SER A 551 -8.31 30.06 -11.41
C SER A 551 -9.26 29.41 -10.40
N ALA A 552 -10.49 29.94 -10.34
CA ALA A 552 -11.70 29.35 -9.73
C ALA A 552 -11.44 28.30 -8.63
N ASN A 553 -10.88 28.70 -7.48
CA ASN A 553 -10.71 27.85 -6.30
C ASN A 553 -9.93 26.53 -6.55
N SER A 554 -9.02 26.52 -7.53
CA SER A 554 -8.29 25.31 -7.92
C SER A 554 -6.87 25.23 -7.35
N GLY A 555 -6.37 26.34 -6.80
CA GLY A 555 -4.95 26.53 -6.45
C GLY A 555 -4.04 26.74 -7.65
N LEU A 556 -4.58 26.87 -8.87
CA LEU A 556 -3.84 27.27 -10.06
C LEU A 556 -3.80 28.79 -10.19
N PHE A 557 -2.63 29.33 -10.50
CA PHE A 557 -2.40 30.75 -10.72
C PHE A 557 -1.72 30.94 -12.06
N SER A 558 -2.25 31.82 -12.90
CA SER A 558 -1.76 32.05 -14.26
C SER A 558 -1.42 33.51 -14.54
N ILE A 559 -0.47 33.73 -15.45
CA ILE A 559 -0.11 35.05 -15.95
C ILE A 559 0.30 34.93 -17.41
N THR A 560 -0.03 35.96 -18.20
CA THR A 560 0.31 36.03 -19.62
C THR A 560 1.43 37.00 -19.89
N ALA A 561 2.20 36.73 -20.94
CA ALA A 561 3.25 37.59 -21.48
C ALA A 561 4.32 37.99 -20.44
N VAL A 562 4.85 37.01 -19.71
CA VAL A 562 6.10 37.17 -18.95
C VAL A 562 7.24 37.35 -19.94
N SER A 563 8.02 38.42 -19.78
CA SER A 563 9.10 38.76 -20.72
C SER A 563 10.49 38.43 -20.15
N GLY A 564 11.49 38.38 -21.03
CA GLY A 564 12.90 38.17 -20.65
C GLY A 564 13.33 36.71 -20.48
N LEU A 565 12.48 35.74 -20.83
CA LEU A 565 12.85 34.34 -20.94
C LEU A 565 13.39 34.05 -22.35
N SER A 566 14.59 33.47 -22.43
CA SER A 566 15.42 33.44 -23.63
C SER A 566 15.37 32.11 -24.39
N GLY A 567 15.01 31.01 -23.70
CA GLY A 567 14.95 29.65 -24.25
C GLY A 567 16.27 29.07 -24.77
N VAL A 568 17.38 29.84 -24.70
CA VAL A 568 18.72 29.44 -25.14
C VAL A 568 19.65 29.07 -23.97
N SER A 569 19.33 29.55 -22.77
CA SER A 569 20.04 29.23 -21.53
C SER A 569 19.04 29.05 -20.39
N ALA A 570 19.50 28.48 -19.28
CA ALA A 570 18.66 28.38 -18.09
C ALA A 570 18.36 29.79 -17.56
N ASP A 571 17.09 30.16 -17.56
CA ASP A 571 16.57 31.37 -16.95
C ASP A 571 16.10 31.04 -15.52
N THR A 572 16.12 32.04 -14.62
CA THR A 572 15.62 31.87 -13.24
C THR A 572 14.39 32.75 -13.01
N LEU A 573 13.25 32.13 -12.69
CA LEU A 573 12.04 32.81 -12.26
C LEU A 573 11.96 32.83 -10.74
N SER A 574 11.62 33.99 -10.17
CA SER A 574 11.33 34.13 -8.74
C SER A 574 9.83 34.31 -8.51
N PHE A 575 9.29 33.65 -7.49
CA PHE A 575 7.90 33.70 -7.10
C PHE A 575 7.74 34.20 -5.66
N ARG A 576 6.78 35.10 -5.44
CA ARG A 576 6.36 35.52 -4.11
C ARG A 576 4.96 34.97 -3.85
N LEU A 577 4.83 34.24 -2.75
CA LEU A 577 3.55 33.74 -2.25
C LEU A 577 3.15 34.51 -1.00
N THR A 578 1.94 35.04 -0.97
CA THR A 578 1.34 35.72 0.19
C THR A 578 0.06 35.00 0.56
N ILE A 579 -0.08 34.60 1.82
CA ILE A 579 -1.30 33.98 2.34
C ILE A 579 -1.94 34.92 3.35
N ASN A 580 -3.24 35.15 3.22
CA ASN A 580 -4.02 35.81 4.26
C ASN A 580 -5.01 34.80 4.85
N ASP A 581 -4.95 34.60 6.16
CA ASP A 581 -5.79 33.67 6.92
C ASP A 581 -6.85 34.39 7.79
N GLY A 582 -7.10 35.68 7.48
CA GLY A 582 -7.94 36.58 8.27
C GLY A 582 -7.20 37.32 9.39
N SER A 583 -6.00 36.87 9.79
CA SER A 583 -5.18 37.56 10.80
C SER A 583 -4.23 38.61 10.23
N GLY A 584 -3.99 38.57 8.91
CA GLY A 584 -3.10 39.47 8.18
C GLY A 584 -2.40 38.76 7.02
N ASP A 585 -1.61 39.52 6.27
CA ASP A 585 -0.83 38.99 5.14
C ASP A 585 0.48 38.33 5.64
N HIS A 586 0.69 37.09 5.23
CA HIS A 586 1.89 36.29 5.52
C HIS A 586 2.68 36.08 4.23
N VAL A 587 3.75 36.87 4.04
CA VAL A 587 4.68 36.66 2.92
C VAL A 587 5.53 35.43 3.20
N MET A 588 5.45 34.43 2.32
CA MET A 588 6.13 33.15 2.48
C MET A 588 7.56 33.24 1.98
N THR A 589 8.49 32.67 2.74
CA THR A 589 9.93 32.65 2.42
C THR A 589 10.49 31.22 2.46
N THR A 590 11.59 31.00 1.75
CA THR A 590 12.38 29.76 1.85
C THR A 590 13.11 29.66 3.20
N ALA A 591 13.75 28.53 3.46
CA ALA A 591 14.57 28.35 4.67
C ALA A 591 15.72 29.37 4.79
N THR A 592 16.19 29.95 3.68
CA THR A 592 17.22 31.00 3.66
C THR A 592 16.64 32.42 3.76
N GLY A 593 15.33 32.57 3.92
CA GLY A 593 14.63 33.86 3.99
C GLY A 593 14.37 34.51 2.62
N GLY A 594 14.64 33.79 1.52
CA GLY A 594 14.43 34.26 0.15
C GLY A 594 13.02 33.97 -0.39
N ASN A 595 12.77 34.42 -1.62
CA ASN A 595 11.59 34.03 -2.39
C ASN A 595 11.76 32.60 -2.93
N ALA A 596 10.67 31.98 -3.40
CA ALA A 596 10.78 30.74 -4.17
C ALA A 596 11.44 31.04 -5.52
N GLU A 597 12.36 30.17 -5.97
CA GLU A 597 13.07 30.34 -7.23
C GLU A 597 13.01 29.06 -8.07
N LEU A 598 12.96 29.20 -9.38
CA LEU A 598 12.93 28.13 -10.38
C LEU A 598 13.95 28.44 -11.46
N SER A 599 14.89 27.53 -11.72
CA SER A 599 15.83 27.62 -12.84
C SER A 599 15.57 26.55 -13.89
N PHE A 600 15.38 26.94 -15.16
CA PHE A 600 15.06 26.05 -16.28
C PHE A 600 15.33 26.74 -17.62
N ILE A 601 15.50 25.96 -18.69
CA ILE A 601 15.55 26.51 -20.06
C ILE A 601 14.09 26.63 -20.53
N ALA A 602 13.63 27.85 -20.80
CA ALA A 602 12.27 28.09 -21.27
C ALA A 602 12.04 27.45 -22.66
N PRO A 603 10.81 27.01 -22.95
CA PRO A 603 10.47 26.45 -24.27
C PRO A 603 10.45 27.51 -25.38
#